data_AF-A0A529M9A7-F1
#
_entry.id   AF-A0A529M9A7-F1
#
_cell.length_a   1.000
_cell.length_b   1.000
_cell.length_c   1.000
_cell.angle_alpha   90.00
_cell.angle_beta   90.00
_cell.angle_gamma   90.00
#
_symmetry.space_group_name_H-M   'P 1'
#
loop_
_entity.id
_entity.type
_entity.pdbx_description
1 polymer ?
#
loop_
_entity_poly.entity_id
_entity_poly.type
_entity_poly.pdbx_seq_one_letter_code
_entity_poly.pdbx_strand_id
1 'polypeptide(L)'
;MASIMTNASALTALQSLNATQKNLDTTQARISTGYRVSQASDNAAYWSIATTMRSDNQAMSTVSDALGLGASKVDTAYTGMD
;
A
#
# COMPACT_ATOMS: atom_id res chain seq x y z
N MET A 1 14.83 17.24 44.04
CA MET A 1 14.05 18.47 43.74
C MET A 1 12.66 18.05 43.35
N ALA A 2 11.73 18.05 44.30
CA ALA A 2 10.31 17.82 44.05
C ALA A 2 9.66 19.18 43.76
N SER A 3 9.45 19.49 42.49
CA SER A 3 8.54 20.57 42.10
C SER A 3 7.13 20.01 42.17
N ILE A 4 6.30 20.53 43.08
CA ILE A 4 4.87 20.19 43.19
C ILE A 4 4.12 20.57 41.90
N MET A 5 4.64 21.55 41.15
CA MET A 5 3.99 22.14 39.98
C MET A 5 4.47 21.55 38.65
N THR A 6 5.64 20.92 38.59
CA THR A 6 6.19 20.35 37.35
C THR A 6 6.91 19.04 37.62
N ASN A 7 6.26 17.93 37.26
CA ASN A 7 6.83 16.61 37.38
C ASN A 7 7.54 16.22 36.07
N ALA A 8 8.85 16.48 36.01
CA ALA A 8 9.67 16.15 34.84
C ALA A 8 9.63 14.65 34.49
N SER A 9 9.56 13.76 35.48
CA SER A 9 9.43 12.32 35.28
C SER A 9 8.11 11.95 34.58
N ALA A 10 7.01 12.60 34.98
CA ALA A 10 5.71 12.42 34.34
C ALA A 10 5.67 12.98 32.91
N LEU A 11 6.35 14.10 32.64
CA LEU A 11 6.46 14.65 31.28
C LEU A 11 7.26 13.73 30.35
N THR A 12 8.36 13.14 30.83
CA THR A 12 9.13 12.14 30.06
C THR A 12 8.31 10.90 29.80
N ALA A 13 7.57 10.41 30.80
CA ALA A 13 6.65 9.28 30.64
C ALA A 13 5.54 9.60 29.62
N LEU A 14 4.98 10.81 29.66
CA LEU A 14 3.97 11.27 28.70
C LEU A 14 4.53 11.37 27.27
N GLN A 15 5.77 11.83 27.11
CA GLN A 15 6.46 11.83 25.81
C GLN A 15 6.63 10.41 25.28
N SER A 16 7.06 9.48 26.13
CA SER A 16 7.20 8.07 25.77
C SER A 16 5.84 7.46 25.40
N LEU A 17 4.80 7.72 26.18
CA LEU A 17 3.44 7.26 25.90
C LEU A 17 2.90 7.80 24.57
N ASN A 18 3.10 9.09 24.29
CA ASN A 18 2.71 9.69 23.01
C ASN A 18 3.48 9.07 21.83
N ALA A 19 4.77 8.76 22.00
CA ALA A 19 5.56 8.06 21.00
C ALA A 19 5.05 6.63 20.78
N THR A 20 4.73 5.90 21.85
CA THR A 20 4.11 4.56 21.78
C THR A 20 2.76 4.62 21.08
N GLN A 21 1.90 5.59 21.40
CA GLN A 21 0.60 5.76 20.77
C GLN A 21 0.73 6.00 19.26
N LYS A 22 1.63 6.91 18.84
CA LYS A 22 1.91 7.13 17.41
C LYS A 22 2.38 5.87 16.68
N ASN A 23 3.24 5.08 17.31
CA ASN A 23 3.70 3.82 16.75
C ASN A 23 2.56 2.79 16.64
N LEU A 24 1.65 2.77 17.63
CA LEU A 24 0.49 1.90 17.64
C LEU A 24 -0.49 2.29 16.53
N ASP A 25 -0.80 3.57 16.36
CA ASP A 25 -1.66 4.07 15.27
C ASP A 25 -1.10 3.71 13.89
N THR A 26 0.22 3.87 13.70
CA THR A 26 0.89 3.47 12.45
C THR A 26 0.79 1.96 12.22
N THR A 27 0.96 1.16 13.26
CA THR A 27 0.85 -0.30 13.18
C THR A 27 -0.58 -0.72 12.87
N GLN A 28 -1.56 -0.10 13.52
CA GLN A 28 -2.98 -0.32 13.27
C GLN A 28 -3.37 0.01 11.83
N ALA A 29 -2.86 1.13 11.29
CA ALA A 29 -3.08 1.52 9.90
C ALA A 29 -2.48 0.50 8.91
N ARG A 30 -1.28 -0.02 9.19
CA ARG A 30 -0.66 -1.08 8.38
C ARG A 30 -1.42 -2.41 8.46
N ILE A 31 -1.94 -2.77 9.64
CA ILE A 31 -2.76 -3.98 9.81
C ILE A 31 -4.09 -3.83 9.04
N SER A 32 -4.74 -2.67 9.15
CA SER A 32 -6.02 -2.40 8.49
C SER A 32 -5.91 -2.40 6.96
N THR A 33 -4.84 -1.80 6.42
CA THR A 33 -4.64 -1.71 4.96
C THR A 33 -3.90 -2.92 4.38
N GLY A 34 -3.19 -3.68 5.21
CA GLY A 34 -2.26 -4.73 4.77
C GLY A 34 -0.98 -4.21 4.09
N TYR A 35 -0.82 -2.89 3.93
CA TYR A 35 0.32 -2.29 3.23
C TYR A 35 1.28 -1.61 4.20
N ARG A 36 2.59 -1.85 4.01
CA ARG A 36 3.65 -1.13 4.74
C ARG A 36 3.71 0.36 4.41
N VAL A 37 3.36 0.70 3.16
CA VAL A 37 3.30 2.07 2.60
C VAL A 37 1.92 2.20 1.98
N SER A 38 0.99 2.83 2.70
CA SER A 38 -0.40 2.96 2.24
C SER A 38 -0.62 4.29 1.52
N GLN A 39 0.07 5.35 1.96
CA GLN A 39 -0.09 6.70 1.45
C GLN A 39 1.22 7.24 0.88
N ALA A 40 1.12 8.22 -0.03
CA ALA A 40 2.29 8.91 -0.58
C ALA A 40 3.12 9.62 0.52
N SER A 41 2.48 10.02 1.62
CA SER A 41 3.13 10.61 2.80
C SER A 41 4.01 9.61 3.56
N ASP A 42 3.73 8.31 3.49
CA ASP A 42 4.49 7.29 4.21
C ASP A 42 5.87 7.06 3.56
N ASN A 43 5.89 7.04 2.23
CA ASN A 43 7.11 7.04 1.42
C ASN A 43 6.76 7.32 -0.05
N ALA A 44 6.95 8.56 -0.50
CA ALA A 44 6.53 8.98 -1.83
C ALA A 44 7.19 8.18 -2.97
N ALA A 45 8.47 7.80 -2.81
CA ALA A 45 9.21 7.05 -3.82
C ALA A 45 8.74 5.59 -3.93
N TYR A 46 8.58 4.91 -2.79
CA TYR A 46 8.08 3.53 -2.81
C TYR A 46 6.60 3.47 -3.18
N TRP A 47 5.81 4.45 -2.78
CA TRP A 47 4.40 4.55 -3.16
C TRP A 47 4.24 4.78 -4.66
N SER A 48 5.04 5.66 -5.28
CA SER A 48 4.98 5.89 -6.73
C SER A 48 5.41 4.66 -7.53
N ILE A 49 6.51 4.00 -7.14
CA ILE A 49 6.94 2.72 -7.76
C ILE A 49 5.84 1.67 -7.62
N ALA A 50 5.29 1.47 -6.42
CA ALA A 50 4.22 0.49 -6.19
C ALA A 50 2.94 0.82 -6.98
N THR A 51 2.65 2.10 -7.19
CA THR A 51 1.49 2.55 -7.98
C THR A 51 1.70 2.27 -9.47
N THR A 52 2.87 2.61 -10.00
CA THR A 52 3.26 2.26 -11.38
C THR A 52 3.22 0.75 -11.60
N MET A 53 3.79 -0.04 -10.68
CA MET A 53 3.75 -1.50 -10.78
C MET A 53 2.32 -2.07 -10.77
N ARG A 54 1.39 -1.50 -9.99
CA ARG A 54 -0.02 -1.91 -10.04
C ARG A 54 -0.68 -1.55 -11.38
N SER A 55 -0.37 -0.38 -11.92
CA SER A 55 -0.84 0.04 -13.24
C SER A 55 -0.31 -0.88 -14.34
N ASP A 56 0.97 -1.23 -14.29
CA ASP A 56 1.61 -2.13 -15.26
C ASP A 56 0.97 -3.52 -15.21
N ASN A 57 0.63 -4.02 -14.02
CA ASN A 57 -0.06 -5.31 -13.88
C ASN A 57 -1.44 -5.30 -14.54
N GLN A 58 -2.23 -4.23 -14.36
CA GLN A 58 -3.54 -4.09 -15.01
C GLN A 58 -3.42 -3.96 -16.53
N ALA A 59 -2.43 -3.20 -17.02
CA ALA A 59 -2.14 -3.11 -18.44
C ALA A 59 -1.77 -4.48 -19.02
N MET A 60 -0.94 -5.25 -18.32
CA MET A 60 -0.56 -6.59 -18.73
C MET A 60 -1.75 -7.56 -18.76
N SER A 61 -2.66 -7.48 -17.78
CA SER A 61 -3.91 -8.27 -17.79
C SER A 61 -4.75 -7.94 -19.03
N THR A 62 -4.88 -6.65 -19.35
CA THR A 62 -5.63 -6.19 -20.53
C THR A 62 -5.00 -6.70 -21.82
N VAL A 63 -3.67 -6.68 -21.92
CA VAL A 63 -2.94 -7.25 -23.07
C VAL A 63 -3.17 -8.75 -23.18
N SER A 64 -3.15 -9.48 -22.06
CA SER A 64 -3.45 -10.91 -22.03
C SER A 64 -4.86 -11.21 -22.53
N ASP A 65 -5.86 -10.45 -22.09
CA ASP A 65 -7.24 -10.60 -22.56
C ASP A 65 -7.36 -10.32 -24.07
N ALA A 66 -6.68 -9.28 -24.56
CA ALA A 66 -6.64 -8.95 -25.98
C ALA A 66 -5.97 -10.05 -26.82
N LEU A 67 -4.89 -10.66 -26.33
CA LEU A 67 -4.24 -11.81 -26.97
C LEU A 67 -5.16 -13.04 -26.98
N GLY A 68 -5.85 -13.32 -25.87
CA GLY A 68 -6.83 -14.41 -25.80
C GLY A 68 -7.97 -14.22 -26.80
N LEU A 69 -8.53 -13.01 -26.90
CA LEU A 69 -9.54 -12.65 -27.90
C LEU A 69 -9.01 -12.78 -29.33
N GLY A 70 -7.77 -12.37 -29.59
CA GLY A 70 -7.11 -12.54 -30.88
C GLY A 70 -6.97 -14.01 -31.27
N ALA A 71 -6.51 -14.85 -30.34
CA ALA A 71 -6.41 -16.29 -30.54
C ALA A 71 -7.77 -16.92 -30.84
N SER A 72 -8.82 -16.59 -30.07
CA SER A 72 -10.17 -17.11 -30.33
C SER A 72 -10.75 -16.67 -31.68
N LYS A 73 -10.43 -15.45 -32.14
CA LYS A 73 -10.84 -14.99 -33.48
C LYS A 73 -10.16 -15.79 -34.59
N VAL A 74 -8.85 -16.05 -34.45
CA VAL A 74 -8.11 -16.87 -35.42
C VAL A 74 -8.64 -18.31 -35.42
N ASP A 75 -8.90 -18.88 -34.25
CA ASP A 75 -9.45 -20.22 -34.09
C ASP A 75 -10.85 -20.36 -34.73
N THR A 76 -11.71 -19.36 -34.55
CA THR A 76 -13.03 -19.32 -35.20
C THR A 76 -12.91 -19.20 -36.73
N ALA A 77 -11.98 -18.36 -37.21
CA ALA A 77 -11.74 -18.21 -38.65
C ALA A 77 -11.21 -19.50 -39.27
N TYR A 78 -10.34 -20.22 -38.56
CA TYR A 78 -9.82 -21.51 -38.99
C TYR A 78 -10.92 -22.59 -39.01
N THR A 79 -11.71 -22.69 -37.94
CA THR A 79 -12.84 -23.64 -37.85
C THR A 79 -13.90 -23.38 -38.92
N GLY A 80 -14.12 -22.13 -39.33
CA GLY A 80 -15.06 -21.79 -40.40
C GLY A 80 -14.51 -21.96 -41.82
N MET A 81 -13.21 -22.24 -41.98
CA MET A 81 -12.61 -22.62 -43.26
C MET A 81 -12.69 -24.13 -43.54
N ASP A 82 -12.83 -24.95 -42.49
CA ASP A 82 -13.13 -26.40 -42.57
C ASP A 82 -14.63 -26.65 -42.81
#